data_AF-A0A1I7TDZ2-F1
#
_entry.id   AF-A0A1I7TDZ2-F1
#
_cell.length_a   1.000
_cell.length_b   1.000
_cell.length_c   1.000
_cell.angle_alpha   90.00
_cell.angle_beta   90.00
_cell.angle_gamma   90.00
#
_symmetry.space_group_name_H-M   'P 1'
#
loop_
_entity.id
_entity.type
_entity.pdbx_description
1 polymer ?
#
loop_
_entity_poly.entity_id
_entity_poly.type
_entity_poly.pdbx_seq_one_letter_code
_entity_poly.pdbx_strand_id
1 'polypeptide(L)'
;MCAEARLIGELECSLETLQDRFNTWRTPVEGQREILRAVHSALLVDQRADQAAKCFQVMTALLGTYTEKDAAAARDDAMECVRTAVVDPKSFSFDHLERLSAVKALKTSDPLMFIALELFISGTLKDYQNFVAKNPKFVTEHLKVDETILLKKIRLLTLMSLAEEKNEISLDELAKQLDIHADETLEEFVIDAIQVNAISGKINEMARTLVVSSYQHRRFGSEQWVLLEKRLKVLIANLKQTHNNVHEVNKRIDEL
;
A
#
# COMPACT_ATOMS: atom_id res chain seq x y z
N MET A 1 30.45 4.06 5.76
CA MET A 1 31.07 2.94 5.02
C MET A 1 30.20 2.46 3.86
N CYS A 2 29.23 1.55 4.03
CA CYS A 2 28.46 1.03 2.88
C CYS A 2 27.50 2.05 2.24
N ALA A 3 26.89 2.93 3.04
CA ALA A 3 26.05 4.03 2.56
C ALA A 3 26.82 5.07 1.76
N GLU A 4 28.06 5.38 2.17
CA GLU A 4 28.94 6.32 1.47
C GLU A 4 29.54 5.71 0.19
N ALA A 5 29.65 4.38 0.12
CA ALA A 5 30.23 3.66 -1.00
C ALA A 5 29.22 3.21 -2.07
N ARG A 6 27.91 3.49 -1.91
CA ARG A 6 26.82 3.03 -2.81
C ARG A 6 26.82 1.51 -3.08
N LEU A 7 27.38 0.72 -2.18
CA LEU A 7 27.46 -0.76 -2.28
C LEU A 7 26.27 -1.46 -1.61
N ILE A 8 25.19 -0.73 -1.34
CA ILE A 8 23.98 -1.29 -0.69
C ILE A 8 23.26 -2.30 -1.60
N GLY A 9 23.53 -2.27 -2.91
CA GLY A 9 23.10 -3.34 -3.82
C GLY A 9 23.70 -4.71 -3.51
N GLU A 10 24.86 -4.76 -2.85
CA GLU A 10 25.54 -6.00 -2.44
C GLU A 10 25.20 -6.41 -1.01
N LEU A 11 24.67 -5.49 -0.19
CA LEU A 11 23.98 -5.90 1.02
C LEU A 11 22.64 -6.50 0.60
N GLU A 12 22.56 -7.83 0.67
CA GLU A 12 21.28 -8.56 0.69
C GLU A 12 20.49 -8.16 1.95
N CYS A 13 19.92 -6.94 1.94
CA CYS A 13 19.00 -6.41 2.94
C CYS A 13 17.58 -6.98 2.75
N SER A 14 17.46 -8.20 2.26
CA SER A 14 16.20 -8.94 2.26
C SER A 14 15.82 -9.21 3.71
N LEU A 15 14.55 -8.95 4.05
CA LEU A 15 13.99 -9.20 5.37
C LEU A 15 14.25 -10.63 5.84
N GLU A 16 14.17 -11.59 4.92
CA GLU A 16 14.41 -13.01 5.18
C GLU A 16 15.86 -13.29 5.58
N THR A 17 16.82 -12.71 4.86
CA THR A 17 18.25 -12.84 5.17
C THR A 17 18.61 -12.15 6.48
N LEU A 18 17.97 -11.01 6.77
CA LEU A 18 18.12 -10.33 8.06
C LEU A 18 17.54 -11.16 9.21
N GLN A 19 16.34 -11.72 9.04
CA GLN A 19 15.71 -12.60 10.03
C GLN A 19 16.52 -13.88 10.27
N ASP A 20 17.06 -14.50 9.23
CA ASP A 20 17.92 -15.68 9.35
C ASP A 20 19.24 -15.35 10.08
N ARG A 21 19.84 -14.18 9.79
CA ARG A 21 21.01 -13.68 10.53
C ARG A 21 20.68 -13.34 11.98
N PHE A 22 19.52 -12.75 12.26
CA PHE A 22 19.09 -12.47 13.63
C PHE A 22 18.87 -13.76 14.43
N ASN A 23 18.30 -14.79 13.81
CA ASN A 23 18.13 -16.12 14.40
C ASN A 23 19.48 -16.81 14.65
N THR A 24 20.41 -16.72 13.69
CA THR A 24 21.75 -17.29 13.80
C THR A 24 22.58 -16.60 14.89
N TRP A 25 22.46 -15.28 15.02
CA TRP A 25 23.26 -14.48 15.97
C TRP A 25 22.63 -14.36 17.36
N ARG A 26 21.37 -14.80 17.56
CA ARG A 26 20.65 -14.69 18.84
C ARG A 26 20.77 -13.30 19.48
N THR A 27 20.60 -12.27 18.65
CA THR A 27 20.88 -10.88 19.06
C THR A 27 19.76 -10.37 19.98
N PRO A 28 20.07 -9.68 21.08
CA PRO A 28 19.06 -9.01 21.91
C PRO A 28 18.27 -7.96 21.12
N VAL A 29 17.02 -7.72 21.52
CA VAL A 29 16.04 -6.88 20.80
C VAL A 29 16.55 -5.44 20.57
N GLU A 30 17.33 -4.91 21.49
CA GLU A 30 17.95 -3.58 21.38
C GLU A 30 19.01 -3.51 20.27
N GLY A 31 19.87 -4.53 20.16
CA GLY A 31 20.87 -4.62 19.09
C GLY A 31 20.24 -4.85 17.71
N GLN A 32 19.12 -5.59 17.66
CA GLN A 32 18.34 -5.72 16.42
C GLN A 32 17.79 -4.37 15.94
N ARG A 33 17.28 -3.55 16.87
CA ARG A 33 16.76 -2.20 16.56
C ARG A 33 17.84 -1.28 16.02
N GLU A 34 19.04 -1.28 16.61
CA GLU A 34 20.15 -0.45 16.13
C GLU A 34 20.60 -0.86 14.71
N ILE A 35 20.71 -2.16 14.46
CA ILE A 35 21.07 -2.68 13.12
C ILE A 35 20.00 -2.29 12.10
N LEU A 36 18.73 -2.46 12.44
CA LEU A 36 17.62 -2.11 11.54
C LEU A 36 17.56 -0.59 11.27
N ARG A 37 17.85 0.28 12.24
CA ARG A 37 17.98 1.73 12.02
C ARG A 37 19.20 2.08 11.15
N ALA A 38 20.33 1.41 11.35
CA ALA A 38 21.53 1.60 10.53
C ALA A 38 21.29 1.17 9.08
N VAL A 39 20.56 0.07 8.87
CA VAL A 39 20.14 -0.39 7.54
C VAL A 39 19.15 0.58 6.92
N HIS A 40 18.17 1.07 7.68
CA HIS A 40 17.20 2.06 7.20
C HIS A 40 17.86 3.37 6.74
N SER A 41 18.72 3.95 7.58
CA SER A 41 19.47 5.17 7.24
C SER A 41 20.38 4.97 6.03
N ALA A 42 21.00 3.79 5.87
CA ALA A 42 21.76 3.46 4.67
C ALA A 42 20.87 3.39 3.42
N LEU A 43 19.71 2.74 3.50
CA LEU A 43 18.76 2.61 2.38
C LEU A 43 18.16 3.96 1.95
N LEU A 44 17.94 4.88 2.89
CA LEU A 44 17.47 6.24 2.60
C LEU A 44 18.48 7.06 1.77
N VAL A 45 19.78 6.82 1.94
CA VAL A 45 20.85 7.53 1.21
C VAL A 45 20.94 7.07 -0.24
N ASP A 46 20.55 5.84 -0.56
CA ASP A 46 20.69 5.27 -1.91
C ASP A 46 19.55 5.68 -2.87
N GLN A 47 18.39 6.15 -2.35
CA GLN A 47 17.23 6.68 -3.09
C GLN A 47 16.74 5.87 -4.31
N ARG A 48 17.07 4.58 -4.42
CA ARG A 48 16.60 3.71 -5.51
C ARG A 48 15.18 3.18 -5.24
N ALA A 49 14.31 3.22 -6.24
CA ALA A 49 12.91 2.81 -6.12
C ALA A 49 12.71 1.36 -5.61
N ASP A 50 13.55 0.40 -6.02
CA ASP A 50 13.45 -0.99 -5.55
C ASP A 50 13.98 -1.20 -4.12
N GLN A 51 14.80 -0.26 -3.63
CA GLN A 51 15.30 -0.25 -2.26
C GLN A 51 14.34 0.49 -1.31
N ALA A 52 13.48 1.39 -1.82
CA ALA A 52 12.45 2.05 -1.03
C ALA A 52 11.39 1.08 -0.48
N ALA A 53 10.94 0.11 -1.29
CA ALA A 53 10.03 -0.95 -0.85
C ALA A 53 10.67 -1.84 0.23
N LYS A 54 11.96 -2.17 0.09
CA LYS A 54 12.73 -2.90 1.11
C LYS A 54 12.93 -2.07 2.38
N CYS A 55 13.20 -0.78 2.23
CA CYS A 55 13.30 0.19 3.32
C CYS A 55 11.99 0.24 4.13
N PHE A 56 10.84 0.28 3.43
CA PHE A 56 9.52 0.23 4.03
C PHE A 56 9.27 -1.09 4.78
N GLN A 57 9.63 -2.24 4.20
CA GLN A 57 9.49 -3.54 4.85
C GLN A 57 10.37 -3.69 6.09
N VAL A 58 11.64 -3.27 6.01
CA VAL A 58 12.60 -3.29 7.12
C VAL A 58 12.12 -2.38 8.26
N MET A 59 11.58 -1.20 7.92
CA MET A 59 11.04 -0.28 8.90
C MET A 59 9.73 -0.80 9.52
N THR A 60 8.85 -1.44 8.74
CA THR A 60 7.64 -2.08 9.28
C THR A 60 7.99 -3.21 10.25
N ALA A 61 9.03 -4.00 9.95
CA ALA A 61 9.53 -5.02 10.85
C ALA A 61 10.18 -4.43 12.11
N LEU A 62 10.96 -3.34 11.98
CA LEU A 62 11.46 -2.58 13.14
C LEU A 62 10.29 -2.15 14.02
N LEU A 63 9.26 -1.52 13.44
CA LEU A 63 8.07 -1.06 14.15
C LEU A 63 7.29 -2.21 14.81
N GLY A 64 7.31 -3.40 14.21
CA GLY A 64 6.75 -4.63 14.77
C GLY A 64 7.52 -5.18 15.98
N THR A 65 8.80 -4.83 16.17
CA THR A 65 9.60 -5.21 17.35
C THR A 65 9.36 -4.31 18.57
N TYR A 66 8.63 -3.20 18.42
CA TYR A 66 8.29 -2.33 19.53
C TYR A 66 7.04 -2.84 20.26
N THR A 67 7.15 -2.88 21.59
CA THR A 67 6.01 -3.16 22.48
C THR A 67 5.38 -1.83 22.94
N GLU A 68 4.18 -1.88 23.52
CA GLU A 68 3.44 -0.68 23.97
C GLU A 68 4.22 0.20 24.96
N LYS A 69 5.20 -0.36 25.68
CA LYS A 69 6.04 0.37 26.64
C LYS A 69 7.13 1.23 25.97
N ASP A 70 7.61 0.82 24.79
CA ASP A 70 8.65 1.52 24.02
C ASP A 70 8.07 2.40 22.90
N ALA A 71 6.74 2.38 22.72
CA ALA A 71 6.05 3.09 21.65
C ALA A 71 6.28 4.61 21.68
N ALA A 72 6.60 5.19 22.84
CA ALA A 72 6.95 6.60 22.96
C ALA A 72 8.36 6.94 22.43
N ALA A 73 9.30 5.99 22.48
CA ALA A 73 10.65 6.16 21.94
C ALA A 73 10.70 5.91 20.43
N ALA A 74 9.74 5.14 19.89
CA ALA A 74 9.63 4.83 18.47
C ALA A 74 8.89 5.90 17.63
N ARG A 75 8.62 7.09 18.20
CA ARG A 75 7.84 8.14 17.52
C ARG A 75 8.53 8.66 16.28
N ASP A 76 9.81 8.99 16.38
CA ASP A 76 10.59 9.51 15.25
C ASP A 76 10.75 8.46 14.16
N ASP A 77 11.04 7.22 14.55
CA ASP A 77 11.09 6.05 13.64
C ASP A 77 9.74 5.83 12.94
N ALA A 78 8.61 6.00 13.66
CA ALA A 78 7.28 5.85 13.10
C ALA A 78 6.91 7.00 12.14
N MET A 79 7.33 8.24 12.43
CA MET A 79 7.17 9.36 11.50
C MET A 79 7.99 9.12 10.22
N GLU A 80 9.23 8.64 10.37
CA GLU A 80 10.07 8.33 9.23
C GLU A 80 9.52 7.17 8.40
N CYS A 81 8.93 6.17 9.06
CA CYS A 81 8.21 5.09 8.40
C CYS A 81 7.03 5.61 7.56
N VAL A 82 6.19 6.47 8.15
CA VAL A 82 5.05 7.06 7.43
C VAL A 82 5.56 7.90 6.25
N ARG A 83 6.62 8.69 6.43
CA ARG A 83 7.24 9.44 5.33
C ARG A 83 7.66 8.50 4.21
N THR A 84 8.48 7.49 4.50
CA THR A 84 8.97 6.51 3.51
C THR A 84 7.83 5.75 2.84
N ALA A 85 6.79 5.37 3.60
CA ALA A 85 5.59 4.71 3.08
C ALA A 85 4.82 5.61 2.11
N VAL A 86 4.75 6.91 2.39
CA VAL A 86 4.09 7.87 1.52
C VAL A 86 4.92 8.13 0.26
N VAL A 87 6.26 8.19 0.37
CA VAL A 87 7.16 8.35 -0.79
C VAL A 87 7.08 7.15 -1.74
N ASP A 88 6.94 5.93 -1.21
CA ASP A 88 6.98 4.72 -2.03
C ASP A 88 5.77 4.66 -2.99
N PRO A 89 5.98 4.76 -4.32
CA PRO A 89 4.88 4.73 -5.29
C PRO A 89 4.23 3.35 -5.44
N LYS A 90 4.85 2.27 -4.94
CA LYS A 90 4.34 0.90 -5.04
C LYS A 90 3.54 0.45 -3.80
N SER A 91 3.57 1.22 -2.72
CA SER A 91 2.86 0.91 -1.47
C SER A 91 1.52 1.63 -1.41
N PHE A 92 0.43 0.87 -1.59
CA PHE A 92 -0.95 1.36 -1.57
C PHE A 92 -1.78 0.89 -0.36
N SER A 93 -1.30 -0.13 0.36
CA SER A 93 -1.99 -0.68 1.54
C SER A 93 -1.29 -0.22 2.82
N PHE A 94 -1.94 0.70 3.53
CA PHE A 94 -1.43 1.22 4.81
C PHE A 94 -2.03 0.53 6.04
N ASP A 95 -2.87 -0.50 5.84
CA ASP A 95 -3.47 -1.31 6.92
C ASP A 95 -2.44 -1.83 7.93
N HIS A 96 -1.30 -2.27 7.43
CA HIS A 96 -0.22 -2.80 8.26
C HIS A 96 0.33 -1.74 9.20
N LEU A 97 0.34 -0.46 8.80
CA LEU A 97 0.81 0.65 9.62
C LEU A 97 -0.21 1.02 10.69
N GLU A 98 -1.50 1.08 10.35
CA GLU A 98 -2.56 1.41 11.32
C GLU A 98 -2.64 0.41 12.49
N ARG A 99 -2.27 -0.86 12.23
CA ARG A 99 -2.26 -1.91 13.26
C ARG A 99 -1.12 -1.77 14.28
N LEU A 100 -0.04 -1.08 13.93
CA LEU A 100 1.15 -0.95 14.78
C LEU A 100 0.89 -0.01 15.98
N SER A 101 1.30 -0.45 17.17
CA SER A 101 1.14 0.33 18.40
C SER A 101 1.89 1.67 18.37
N ALA A 102 3.03 1.74 17.66
CA ALA A 102 3.77 2.98 17.46
C ALA A 102 2.98 4.03 16.66
N VAL A 103 2.18 3.59 15.68
CA VAL A 103 1.33 4.47 14.86
C VAL A 103 0.08 4.92 15.62
N LYS A 104 -0.43 4.09 16.53
CA LYS A 104 -1.48 4.51 17.47
C LYS A 104 -0.96 5.54 18.48
N ALA A 105 0.29 5.41 18.93
CA ALA A 105 0.93 6.37 19.83
C ALA A 105 1.23 7.73 19.15
N LEU A 106 1.38 7.75 17.82
CA LEU A 106 1.47 8.99 17.04
C LEU A 106 0.21 9.86 17.16
N LYS A 107 -0.97 9.26 17.39
CA LYS A 107 -2.23 10.00 17.59
C LYS A 107 -2.19 10.99 18.76
N THR A 108 -1.45 10.65 19.82
CA THR A 108 -1.32 11.48 21.03
C THR A 108 -0.17 12.48 20.94
N SER A 109 0.81 12.22 20.09
CA SER A 109 2.09 12.92 20.08
C SER A 109 2.17 13.95 18.94
N ASP A 110 1.74 13.54 17.74
CA ASP A 110 1.69 14.37 16.54
C ASP A 110 0.39 14.09 15.76
N PRO A 111 -0.71 14.75 16.16
CA PRO A 111 -2.02 14.56 15.52
C PRO A 111 -1.99 14.80 14.02
N LEU A 112 -1.11 15.69 13.54
CA LEU A 112 -1.08 16.12 12.14
C LEU A 112 -0.56 15.02 11.20
N MET A 113 0.42 14.23 11.63
CA MET A 113 0.92 13.08 10.88
C MET A 113 -0.10 11.94 10.85
N PHE A 114 -0.79 11.71 11.96
CA PHE A 114 -1.85 10.71 12.04
C PHE A 114 -3.04 11.07 11.14
N ILE A 115 -3.46 12.34 11.13
CA ILE A 115 -4.53 12.84 10.24
C ILE A 115 -4.10 12.68 8.77
N ALA A 116 -2.84 12.97 8.44
CA ALA A 116 -2.34 12.75 7.08
C ALA A 116 -2.40 11.26 6.70
N LEU A 117 -1.95 10.35 7.57
CA LEU A 117 -2.03 8.91 7.33
C LEU A 117 -3.48 8.44 7.16
N GLU A 118 -4.39 8.90 8.03
CA GLU A 118 -5.81 8.60 7.93
C GLU A 118 -6.39 9.09 6.60
N LEU A 119 -5.98 10.26 6.14
CA LEU A 119 -6.35 10.78 4.83
C LEU A 119 -5.78 9.94 3.67
N PHE A 120 -4.58 9.39 3.77
CA PHE A 120 -4.08 8.44 2.75
C PHE A 120 -4.88 7.13 2.74
N ILE A 121 -5.37 6.71 3.92
CA ILE A 121 -6.14 5.48 4.08
C ILE A 121 -7.57 5.62 3.58
N SER A 122 -8.29 6.67 4.00
CA SER A 122 -9.73 6.85 3.78
C SER A 122 -10.11 8.13 3.03
N GLY A 123 -9.15 9.04 2.79
CA GLY A 123 -9.41 10.35 2.24
C GLY A 123 -9.52 10.37 0.70
N THR A 124 -10.22 11.41 0.26
CA THR A 124 -10.43 11.77 -1.16
C THR A 124 -9.45 12.87 -1.56
N LEU A 125 -9.23 13.04 -2.87
CA LEU A 125 -8.43 14.13 -3.42
C LEU A 125 -8.86 15.53 -2.92
N LYS A 126 -10.16 15.76 -2.75
CA LYS A 126 -10.71 17.01 -2.20
C LYS A 126 -10.31 17.24 -0.75
N ASP A 127 -10.29 16.18 0.06
CA ASP A 127 -9.90 16.26 1.46
C ASP A 127 -8.41 16.57 1.58
N TYR A 128 -7.59 16.03 0.66
CA TYR A 128 -6.17 16.38 0.57
C TYR A 128 -5.94 17.84 0.17
N GLN A 129 -6.62 18.33 -0.86
CA GLN A 129 -6.51 19.74 -1.26
C GLN A 129 -6.88 20.67 -0.09
N ASN A 130 -7.94 20.35 0.67
CA ASN A 130 -8.32 21.08 1.87
C ASN A 130 -7.27 20.99 2.99
N PHE A 131 -6.61 19.85 3.13
CA PHE A 131 -5.56 19.65 4.12
C PHE A 131 -4.28 20.42 3.78
N VAL A 132 -3.86 20.42 2.52
CA VAL A 132 -2.71 21.18 2.02
C VAL A 132 -2.97 22.69 2.12
N ALA A 133 -4.17 23.15 1.76
CA ALA A 133 -4.57 24.55 1.90
C ALA A 133 -4.53 25.03 3.36
N LYS A 134 -4.85 24.15 4.31
CA LYS A 134 -4.77 24.45 5.75
C LYS A 134 -3.35 24.36 6.31
N ASN A 135 -2.50 23.49 5.77
CA ASN A 135 -1.16 23.21 6.29
C ASN A 135 -0.08 23.18 5.19
N PRO A 136 0.22 24.30 4.52
CA PRO A 136 1.17 24.35 3.41
C PRO A 136 2.62 24.03 3.84
N LYS A 137 2.95 24.19 5.12
CA LYS A 137 4.29 23.90 5.67
C LYS A 137 4.52 22.41 5.96
N PHE A 138 3.47 21.60 6.06
CA PHE A 138 3.61 20.19 6.43
C PHE A 138 4.29 19.36 5.34
N VAL A 139 3.95 19.61 4.08
CA VAL A 139 4.55 18.90 2.93
C VAL A 139 6.04 19.21 2.82
N THR A 140 6.41 20.49 2.99
CA THR A 140 7.77 20.98 2.82
C THR A 140 8.68 20.67 4.01
N GLU A 141 8.20 20.83 5.26
CA GLU A 141 9.02 20.64 6.47
C GLU A 141 9.01 19.18 6.99
N HIS A 142 7.87 18.48 6.93
CA HIS A 142 7.74 17.15 7.53
C HIS A 142 7.88 16.00 6.52
N LEU A 143 7.42 16.16 5.28
CA LEU A 143 7.55 15.09 4.29
C LEU A 143 8.83 15.19 3.46
N LYS A 144 9.33 16.39 3.13
CA LYS A 144 10.48 16.59 2.22
C LYS A 144 10.32 15.81 0.90
N VAL A 145 9.09 15.75 0.39
CA VAL A 145 8.73 15.03 -0.83
C VAL A 145 8.13 16.03 -1.80
N ASP A 146 8.40 15.84 -3.10
CA ASP A 146 7.77 16.62 -4.15
C ASP A 146 6.24 16.50 -4.08
N GLU A 147 5.57 17.64 -4.02
CA GLU A 147 4.10 17.75 -3.98
C GLU A 147 3.45 17.02 -5.17
N THR A 148 4.15 16.96 -6.31
CA THR A 148 3.71 16.27 -7.53
C THR A 148 3.60 14.76 -7.37
N ILE A 149 4.54 14.13 -6.66
CA ILE A 149 4.53 12.68 -6.37
C ILE A 149 3.35 12.36 -5.45
N LEU A 150 3.15 13.23 -4.46
CA LEU A 150 2.08 13.07 -3.48
C LEU A 150 0.70 13.22 -4.10
N LEU A 151 0.53 14.22 -4.98
CA LEU A 151 -0.67 14.41 -5.77
C LEU A 151 -0.95 13.22 -6.69
N LYS A 152 0.08 12.70 -7.39
CA LYS A 152 -0.07 11.50 -8.23
C LYS A 152 -0.53 10.30 -7.40
N LYS A 153 0.05 10.10 -6.22
CA LYS A 153 -0.32 9.01 -5.31
C LYS A 153 -1.76 9.12 -4.80
N ILE A 154 -2.20 10.32 -4.43
CA ILE A 154 -3.57 10.55 -3.95
C ILE A 154 -4.61 10.39 -5.07
N ARG A 155 -4.26 10.75 -6.31
CA ARG A 155 -5.07 10.45 -7.48
C ARG A 155 -5.23 8.94 -7.67
N LEU A 156 -4.14 8.17 -7.59
CA LEU A 156 -4.17 6.70 -7.75
C LEU A 156 -5.03 6.06 -6.67
N LEU A 157 -4.83 6.51 -5.44
CA LEU A 157 -5.60 6.11 -4.29
C LEU A 157 -7.10 6.43 -4.47
N THR A 158 -7.45 7.64 -4.87
CA THR A 158 -8.85 8.05 -5.12
C THR A 158 -9.50 7.18 -6.21
N LEU A 159 -8.75 6.88 -7.28
CA LEU A 159 -9.17 5.95 -8.33
C LEU A 159 -9.46 4.55 -7.78
N MET A 160 -8.63 4.01 -6.87
CA MET A 160 -8.88 2.71 -6.23
C MET A 160 -10.18 2.70 -5.42
N SER A 161 -10.45 3.76 -4.66
CA SER A 161 -11.70 3.86 -3.87
C SER A 161 -12.93 3.93 -4.77
N LEU A 162 -12.84 4.64 -5.90
CA LEU A 162 -13.93 4.71 -6.85
C LEU A 162 -14.16 3.35 -7.55
N ALA A 163 -13.08 2.62 -7.84
CA ALA A 163 -13.10 1.27 -8.37
C ALA A 163 -13.72 0.24 -7.39
N GLU A 164 -13.65 0.50 -6.08
CA GLU A 164 -14.32 -0.32 -5.06
C GLU A 164 -15.84 -0.15 -5.09
N GLU A 165 -16.32 1.08 -5.30
CA GLU A 165 -17.76 1.40 -5.34
C GLU A 165 -18.42 1.00 -6.67
N LYS A 166 -17.72 1.18 -7.80
CA LYS A 166 -18.25 0.96 -9.15
C LYS A 166 -17.28 0.18 -10.02
N ASN A 167 -17.76 -0.94 -10.58
CA ASN A 167 -17.00 -1.72 -11.55
C ASN A 167 -16.97 -1.09 -12.95
N GLU A 168 -17.91 -0.20 -13.27
CA GLU A 168 -17.94 0.58 -14.51
C GLU A 168 -17.99 2.06 -14.17
N ILE A 169 -16.97 2.79 -14.60
CA ILE A 169 -16.81 4.21 -14.28
C ILE A 169 -16.73 5.00 -15.59
N SER A 170 -17.53 6.06 -15.73
CA SER A 170 -17.40 6.96 -16.89
C SER A 170 -16.14 7.82 -16.77
N LEU A 171 -15.46 8.06 -17.90
CA LEU A 171 -14.25 8.90 -17.92
C LEU A 171 -14.54 10.34 -17.47
N ASP A 172 -15.76 10.85 -17.71
CA ASP A 172 -16.17 12.18 -17.27
C ASP A 172 -16.38 12.28 -15.75
N GLU A 173 -16.86 11.20 -15.11
CA GLU A 173 -16.92 11.11 -13.65
C GLU A 173 -15.52 10.98 -13.05
N LEU A 174 -14.64 10.20 -13.70
CA LEU A 174 -13.25 10.04 -13.30
C LEU A 174 -12.48 11.37 -13.34
N ALA A 175 -12.63 12.12 -14.45
CA ALA A 175 -12.01 13.43 -14.64
C ALA A 175 -12.39 14.43 -13.53
N LYS A 176 -13.68 14.46 -13.16
CA LYS A 176 -14.19 15.34 -12.09
C LYS A 176 -13.66 14.97 -10.71
N GLN A 177 -13.46 13.68 -10.43
CA GLN A 177 -12.99 13.23 -9.12
C GLN A 177 -11.46 13.36 -8.98
N LEU A 178 -10.72 13.18 -10.08
CA LEU A 178 -9.26 13.28 -10.10
C LEU A 178 -8.74 14.70 -10.35
N ASP A 179 -9.63 15.62 -10.71
CA ASP A 179 -9.30 17.01 -11.08
C ASP A 179 -8.25 17.03 -12.20
N ILE A 180 -8.53 16.24 -13.25
CA ILE A 180 -7.73 16.14 -14.47
C ILE A 180 -8.68 16.42 -15.63
N HIS A 181 -8.22 17.13 -16.65
CA HIS A 181 -8.99 17.33 -17.87
C HIS A 181 -9.35 15.97 -18.50
N ALA A 182 -10.60 15.84 -18.98
CA ALA A 182 -11.15 14.61 -19.58
C ALA A 182 -10.58 14.34 -20.99
N ASP A 183 -9.26 14.23 -21.08
CA ASP A 183 -8.47 14.17 -22.31
C ASP A 183 -7.41 13.06 -22.23
N GLU A 184 -6.51 12.96 -23.21
CA GLU A 184 -5.45 11.93 -23.31
C GLU A 184 -4.64 11.72 -22.00
N THR A 185 -4.44 12.79 -21.22
CA THR A 185 -3.74 12.73 -19.93
C THR A 185 -4.42 11.84 -18.88
N LEU A 186 -5.74 11.66 -18.96
CA LEU A 186 -6.49 10.78 -18.07
C LEU A 186 -6.26 9.31 -18.44
N GLU A 187 -6.18 9.02 -19.73
CA GLU A 187 -5.92 7.66 -20.23
C GLU A 187 -4.50 7.23 -19.92
N GLU A 188 -3.50 8.10 -20.15
CA GLU A 188 -2.12 7.86 -19.69
C GLU A 188 -2.06 7.59 -18.19
N PHE A 189 -2.82 8.35 -17.39
CA PHE A 189 -2.86 8.13 -15.94
C PHE A 189 -3.49 6.77 -15.56
N VAL A 190 -4.55 6.35 -16.26
CA VAL A 190 -5.17 5.03 -16.04
C VAL A 190 -4.22 3.91 -16.48
N ILE A 191 -3.48 4.08 -17.57
CA ILE A 191 -2.46 3.14 -18.03
C ILE A 191 -1.34 3.02 -17.01
N ASP A 192 -0.85 4.14 -16.48
CA ASP A 192 0.12 4.17 -15.38
C ASP A 192 -0.42 3.42 -14.16
N ALA A 193 -1.69 3.64 -13.78
CA ALA A 193 -2.31 2.94 -12.67
C ALA A 193 -2.36 1.42 -12.89
N ILE A 194 -2.63 0.98 -14.12
CA ILE A 194 -2.60 -0.44 -14.50
C ILE A 194 -1.18 -0.99 -14.45
N GLN A 195 -0.18 -0.22 -14.92
CA GLN A 195 1.22 -0.63 -14.91
C GLN A 195 1.77 -0.83 -13.50
N VAL A 196 1.35 0.01 -12.55
CA VAL A 196 1.72 -0.14 -11.13
C VAL A 196 0.86 -1.21 -10.41
N ASN A 197 -0.03 -1.90 -11.13
CA ASN A 197 -0.96 -2.91 -10.61
C ASN A 197 -1.91 -2.38 -9.52
N ALA A 198 -2.19 -1.07 -9.55
CA ALA A 198 -3.16 -0.46 -8.65
C ALA A 198 -4.59 -0.94 -8.95
N ILE A 199 -4.91 -0.96 -10.25
CA ILE A 199 -6.17 -1.45 -10.82
C ILE A 199 -5.86 -2.32 -12.04
N SER A 200 -6.74 -3.27 -12.33
CA SER A 200 -6.73 -4.04 -13.57
C SER A 200 -8.08 -3.85 -14.23
N GLY A 201 -8.08 -3.34 -15.45
CA GLY A 201 -9.30 -3.01 -16.16
C GLY A 201 -9.04 -2.77 -17.63
N LYS A 202 -10.12 -2.55 -18.37
CA LYS A 202 -10.10 -2.22 -19.79
C LYS A 202 -10.84 -0.92 -20.01
N ILE A 203 -10.25 -0.04 -20.81
CA ILE A 203 -10.91 1.17 -21.27
C ILE A 203 -11.74 0.82 -22.50
N ASN A 204 -12.99 1.27 -22.51
CA ASN A 204 -13.88 1.25 -23.67
C ASN A 204 -13.96 2.67 -24.22
N GLU A 205 -13.14 2.96 -25.23
CA GLU A 205 -13.05 4.28 -25.86
C GLU A 205 -14.39 4.72 -26.48
N MET A 206 -15.12 3.81 -27.13
CA MET A 206 -16.41 4.14 -27.76
C MET A 206 -17.48 4.56 -26.75
N ALA A 207 -17.53 3.88 -25.60
CA ALA A 207 -18.48 4.20 -24.53
C ALA A 207 -17.95 5.25 -23.55
N ARG A 208 -16.67 5.65 -23.66
CA ARG A 208 -15.95 6.48 -22.68
C ARG A 208 -16.08 5.94 -21.25
N THR A 209 -15.94 4.63 -21.08
CA THR A 209 -16.03 3.96 -19.76
C THR A 209 -14.80 3.12 -19.45
N LEU A 210 -14.39 3.12 -18.19
CA LEU A 210 -13.40 2.21 -17.62
C LEU A 210 -14.13 1.04 -16.95
N VAL A 211 -13.88 -0.17 -17.44
CA VAL A 211 -14.38 -1.40 -16.85
C VAL A 211 -13.29 -2.00 -15.98
N VAL A 212 -13.49 -1.97 -14.67
CA VAL A 212 -12.57 -2.51 -13.68
C VAL A 212 -12.82 -4.00 -13.50
N SER A 213 -11.77 -4.81 -13.66
CA SER A 213 -11.78 -6.27 -13.44
C SER A 213 -11.26 -6.65 -12.05
N SER A 214 -10.23 -5.95 -11.57
CA SER A 214 -9.65 -6.16 -10.24
C SER A 214 -9.05 -4.86 -9.72
N TYR A 215 -8.97 -4.69 -8.41
CA TYR A 215 -8.36 -3.53 -7.77
C TYR A 215 -7.72 -3.94 -6.45
N GLN A 216 -6.67 -3.21 -6.04
CA GLN A 216 -6.11 -3.35 -4.70
C GLN A 216 -6.97 -2.58 -3.69
N HIS A 217 -7.28 -3.22 -2.56
CA HIS A 217 -8.02 -2.57 -1.49
C HIS A 217 -7.06 -1.75 -0.62
N ARG A 218 -7.45 -0.52 -0.31
CA ARG A 218 -6.72 0.36 0.63
C ARG A 218 -6.84 -0.10 2.08
N ARG A 219 -8.02 -0.65 2.43
CA ARG A 219 -8.32 -1.29 3.71
C ARG A 219 -8.84 -2.70 3.49
N PHE A 220 -8.18 -3.68 4.11
CA PHE A 220 -8.66 -5.06 4.17
C PHE A 220 -9.08 -5.41 5.61
N GLY A 221 -10.36 -5.16 5.88
CA GLY A 221 -11.00 -5.36 7.18
C GLY A 221 -11.77 -6.69 7.28
N SER A 222 -12.43 -6.86 8.42
CA SER A 222 -13.27 -8.03 8.72
C SER A 222 -14.47 -8.15 7.79
N GLU A 223 -15.02 -7.04 7.30
CA GLU A 223 -16.16 -7.05 6.40
C GLU A 223 -15.81 -7.66 5.03
N GLN A 224 -14.63 -7.31 4.50
CA GLN A 224 -14.08 -7.89 3.28
C GLN A 224 -13.79 -9.38 3.47
N TRP A 225 -13.29 -9.80 4.65
CA TRP A 225 -13.11 -11.21 4.98
C TRP A 225 -14.42 -12.01 4.94
N VAL A 226 -15.50 -11.46 5.50
CA VAL A 226 -16.83 -12.11 5.47
C VAL A 226 -17.34 -12.22 4.03
N LEU A 227 -17.15 -11.19 3.21
CA LEU A 227 -17.52 -11.24 1.79
C LEU A 227 -16.72 -12.30 1.03
N LEU A 228 -15.41 -12.39 1.29
CA LEU A 228 -14.53 -13.38 0.68
C LEU A 228 -14.94 -14.80 1.08
N GLU A 229 -15.23 -15.03 2.36
CA GLU A 229 -15.70 -16.32 2.88
C GLU A 229 -17.00 -16.76 2.18
N LYS A 230 -17.96 -15.83 2.02
CA LYS A 230 -19.20 -16.10 1.28
C LYS A 230 -18.92 -16.49 -0.18
N ARG A 231 -18.06 -15.74 -0.87
CA ARG A 231 -17.69 -16.04 -2.27
C ARG A 231 -16.99 -17.39 -2.39
N LEU A 232 -16.07 -17.71 -1.48
CA LEU A 232 -15.38 -19.01 -1.44
C LEU A 232 -16.35 -20.16 -1.21
N LYS A 233 -17.30 -20.02 -0.27
CA LYS A 233 -18.34 -21.03 -0.02
C LYS A 233 -19.18 -21.30 -1.28
N VAL A 234 -19.56 -20.26 -2.02
CA VAL A 234 -20.27 -20.39 -3.30
C VAL A 234 -19.41 -21.11 -4.35
N LEU A 235 -18.14 -20.73 -4.50
CA LEU A 235 -17.23 -21.38 -5.45
C LEU A 235 -17.02 -22.86 -5.11
N ILE A 236 -16.86 -23.20 -3.84
CA ILE A 236 -16.74 -24.59 -3.38
C ILE A 236 -18.02 -25.37 -3.69
N ALA A 237 -19.20 -24.76 -3.48
CA ALA A 237 -20.47 -25.39 -3.82
C ALA A 237 -20.60 -25.65 -5.33
N ASN A 238 -20.23 -24.67 -6.16
CA ASN A 238 -20.23 -24.79 -7.62
C ASN A 238 -19.26 -25.90 -8.08
N LEU A 239 -18.05 -25.96 -7.53
CA LEU A 239 -17.08 -27.00 -7.86
C LEU A 239 -17.56 -28.40 -7.46
N LYS A 240 -18.20 -28.55 -6.29
CA LYS A 240 -18.82 -29.81 -5.88
C LYS A 240 -19.93 -30.23 -6.85
N GLN A 241 -20.76 -29.28 -7.26
CA GLN A 241 -21.82 -29.54 -8.23
C GLN A 241 -21.24 -29.96 -9.59
N THR A 242 -20.23 -29.26 -10.11
CA THR A 242 -19.55 -29.64 -11.34
C THR A 242 -18.89 -31.02 -11.23
N HIS A 243 -18.24 -31.33 -10.11
CA HIS A 243 -17.64 -32.64 -9.87
C HIS A 243 -18.68 -33.76 -9.87
N ASN A 244 -19.81 -33.56 -9.19
CA ASN A 244 -20.92 -34.53 -9.19
C ASN A 244 -21.50 -34.71 -10.59
N ASN A 245 -21.70 -33.64 -11.34
CA ASN A 245 -22.21 -33.70 -12.71
C ASN A 245 -21.26 -34.50 -13.62
N VAL A 246 -19.94 -34.28 -13.52
CA VAL A 246 -18.94 -35.03 -14.29
C VAL A 246 -18.93 -36.50 -13.88
N HIS A 247 -19.06 -36.80 -12.59
CA HIS A 247 -19.09 -38.16 -12.09
C HIS A 247 -20.37 -38.92 -12.52
N GLU A 248 -21.52 -38.25 -12.58
CA GLU A 248 -22.77 -38.82 -13.12
C GLU A 248 -22.68 -39.07 -14.63
N VAL A 249 -22.05 -38.16 -15.39
CA VAL A 249 -21.82 -38.35 -16.82
C VAL A 249 -20.88 -39.52 -17.09
N ASN A 250 -19.78 -39.65 -16.34
CA ASN A 250 -18.87 -40.80 -16.48
C ASN A 250 -19.56 -42.12 -16.16
N LYS A 251 -20.37 -42.19 -15.09
CA LYS A 251 -21.17 -43.38 -14.78
C LYS A 251 -22.13 -43.76 -15.91
N ARG A 252 -22.81 -42.77 -16.51
CA ARG A 252 -23.69 -43.00 -17.66
C ARG A 252 -22.96 -43.49 -18.91
N ILE A 253 -21.70 -43.11 -19.09
CA ILE A 253 -20.86 -43.58 -20.20
C ILE A 253 -20.39 -45.01 -19.94
N ASP A 254 -20.03 -45.36 -18.70
CA ASP A 254 -19.61 -46.72 -18.34
C ASP A 254 -20.76 -47.74 -18.34
N GLU A 255 -22.02 -47.27 -18.27
CA GLU A 255 -23.23 -48.09 -18.34
C GLU A 255 -23.74 -48.34 -19.79
N LEU A 256 -23.12 -47.72 -20.80
CA LEU A 256 -23.40 -47.88 -22.24
C LEU A 256 -22.43 -48.85 -22.92
#